data_AF-A0AAW6CZ31-F1
#
_entry.id   AF-A0AAW6CZ31-F1
#
_cell.length_a   1.000
_cell.length_b   1.000
_cell.length_c   1.000
_cell.angle_alpha   90.00
_cell.angle_beta   90.00
_cell.angle_gamma   90.00
#
_symmetry.space_group_name_H-M   'P 1'
#
loop_
_entity.id
_entity.type
_entity.pdbx_description
1 polymer ?
#
loop_
_entity_poly.entity_id
_entity_poly.type
_entity_poly.pdbx_seq_one_letter_code
_entity_poly.pdbx_strand_id
1 'polypeptide(L)'
;MFKNKFKKLTGLFLAAVMTLVALPIQTLASEWGVGDNVYAAMLGNYIGSDNGTYGDKRNYTFIYYKADGDVATATRVKSNHAKLGVSKNGVTQQAICIEAGVSYSTGSSYVGKASSDDYMLMLPTKAQRDLKIALISGFNSQVTKSPVANTNLDDFSFATQIIVWEIQQQLRTGYNKGDLKANKWGTPATVYYEQLKGRPAEKCYEYILNKMKAYSIVPSFTVTNKAKAPTHTMDIILQRRSTVLHCRTITRAICRQVHSTFPVSQ
;
A
#
# COMPACT_ATOMS: atom_id res chain seq x y z
N MET A 1 39.05 44.60 -23.52
CA MET A 1 38.40 44.13 -22.28
C MET A 1 36.99 43.49 -22.47
N PHE A 2 36.28 43.72 -23.59
CA PHE A 2 34.93 43.18 -23.84
C PHE A 2 34.88 41.70 -24.27
N LYS A 3 35.85 41.21 -25.07
CA LYS A 3 35.86 39.82 -25.60
C LYS A 3 35.90 38.73 -24.50
N ASN A 4 36.63 38.96 -23.40
CA ASN A 4 36.73 37.98 -22.32
C ASN A 4 35.49 37.94 -21.41
N LYS A 5 34.76 39.07 -21.27
CA LYS A 5 33.49 39.11 -20.54
C LYS A 5 32.38 38.42 -21.33
N PHE A 6 32.36 38.59 -22.65
CA PHE A 6 31.39 37.93 -23.53
C PHE A 6 31.57 36.41 -23.49
N LYS A 7 32.80 35.90 -23.64
CA LYS A 7 33.09 34.46 -23.53
C LYS A 7 32.71 33.85 -22.18
N LYS A 8 32.92 34.58 -21.07
CA LYS A 8 32.48 34.15 -19.73
C LYS A 8 30.96 34.11 -19.61
N LEU A 9 30.26 35.08 -20.19
CA LEU A 9 28.80 35.12 -20.20
C LEU A 9 28.19 34.02 -21.08
N THR A 10 28.79 33.75 -22.25
CA THR A 10 28.37 32.64 -23.13
C THR A 10 28.61 31.28 -22.47
N GLY A 11 29.73 31.13 -21.75
CA GLY A 11 30.01 29.91 -20.97
C GLY A 11 29.03 29.70 -19.82
N LEU A 12 28.67 30.78 -19.09
CA LEU A 12 27.68 30.72 -18.01
C LEU A 12 26.28 30.39 -18.54
N PHE A 13 25.91 30.96 -19.69
CA PHE A 13 24.64 30.69 -20.35
C PHE A 13 24.54 29.24 -20.85
N LEU A 14 25.61 28.73 -21.47
CA LEU A 14 25.67 27.34 -21.92
C LEU A 14 25.62 26.36 -20.74
N ALA A 15 26.31 26.66 -19.63
CA ALA A 15 26.23 25.86 -18.41
C ALA A 15 24.81 25.87 -17.81
N ALA A 16 24.15 27.03 -17.78
CA ALA A 16 22.76 27.16 -17.32
C ALA A 16 21.79 26.35 -18.20
N VAL A 17 21.94 26.41 -19.53
CA VAL A 17 21.13 25.62 -20.47
C VAL A 17 21.37 24.11 -20.27
N MET A 18 22.62 23.68 -20.09
CA MET A 18 22.94 22.27 -19.85
C MET A 18 22.39 21.77 -18.50
N THR A 19 22.38 22.62 -17.46
CA THR A 19 21.69 22.28 -16.19
C THR A 19 20.17 22.23 -16.33
N LEU A 20 19.57 23.08 -17.18
CA LEU A 20 18.12 23.08 -17.46
C LEU A 20 17.68 21.86 -18.29
N VAL A 21 18.53 21.37 -19.20
CA VAL A 21 18.28 20.13 -19.96
C VAL A 21 18.52 18.88 -19.12
N ALA A 22 19.41 18.97 -18.12
CA ALA A 22 19.67 17.88 -17.17
C ALA A 22 18.60 17.77 -16.07
N LEU A 23 17.72 18.77 -15.90
CA LEU A 23 16.54 18.63 -15.05
C LEU A 23 15.55 17.69 -15.77
N PRO A 24 15.26 16.50 -15.20
CA PRO A 24 14.24 15.64 -15.78
C PRO A 24 12.90 16.37 -15.73
N ILE A 25 12.44 16.91 -16.87
CA ILE A 25 11.14 17.59 -17.02
C ILE A 25 9.98 16.70 -16.50
N GLN A 26 10.20 15.38 -16.51
CA GLN A 26 9.31 14.34 -16.00
C GLN A 26 9.09 14.39 -14.47
N THR A 27 10.02 14.96 -13.69
CA THR A 27 9.87 15.07 -12.23
C THR A 27 9.05 16.29 -11.80
N LEU A 28 8.93 17.32 -12.64
CA LEU A 28 8.12 18.52 -12.35
C LEU A 28 6.67 18.39 -12.86
N ALA A 29 6.41 17.49 -13.82
CA ALA A 29 5.09 17.33 -14.43
C ALA A 29 4.20 16.24 -13.78
N SER A 30 4.75 15.45 -12.86
CA SER A 30 4.09 14.27 -12.27
C SER A 30 4.08 14.26 -10.74
N GLU A 31 4.10 15.42 -10.08
CA GLU A 31 3.63 15.46 -8.69
C GLU A 31 2.10 15.38 -8.71
N TRP A 32 1.59 14.28 -8.15
CA TRP A 32 0.17 14.01 -7.94
C TRP A 32 -0.09 14.17 -6.45
N GLY A 33 -0.92 15.13 -6.08
CA GLY A 33 -1.12 15.52 -4.69
C GLY A 33 -2.54 15.92 -4.37
N VAL A 34 -2.74 16.22 -3.09
CA VAL A 34 -4.01 16.78 -2.60
C VAL A 34 -4.22 18.15 -3.23
N GLY A 35 -5.42 18.39 -3.76
CA GLY A 35 -5.80 19.63 -4.43
C GLY A 35 -5.55 19.64 -5.95
N ASP A 36 -4.84 18.64 -6.49
CA ASP A 36 -4.64 18.55 -7.94
C ASP A 36 -5.91 18.14 -8.68
N ASN A 37 -6.15 18.78 -9.82
CA ASN A 37 -7.17 18.34 -10.76
C ASN A 37 -6.59 17.25 -11.68
N VAL A 38 -7.33 16.16 -11.82
CA VAL A 38 -7.03 15.05 -12.73
C VAL A 38 -8.28 14.67 -13.51
N TYR A 39 -8.08 14.11 -14.71
CA TYR A 39 -9.18 13.73 -15.59
C TYR A 39 -9.33 12.21 -15.64
N ALA A 40 -10.57 11.72 -15.64
CA ALA A 40 -10.82 10.29 -15.83
C ALA A 40 -10.37 9.81 -17.21
N ALA A 41 -9.68 8.68 -17.21
CA ALA A 41 -9.25 7.93 -18.39
C ALA A 41 -9.70 6.47 -18.28
N MET A 42 -10.19 5.92 -19.39
CA MET A 42 -10.49 4.48 -19.51
C MET A 42 -9.38 3.81 -20.28
N LEU A 43 -8.75 2.77 -19.70
CA LEU A 43 -7.53 2.14 -20.24
C LEU A 43 -7.80 0.79 -20.91
N GLY A 44 -9.03 0.55 -21.35
CA GLY A 44 -9.48 -0.72 -21.93
C GLY A 44 -9.77 -1.79 -20.87
N ASN A 45 -10.11 -3.01 -21.30
CA ASN A 45 -10.43 -4.11 -20.40
C ASN A 45 -9.17 -4.65 -19.70
N TYR A 46 -9.35 -5.24 -18.51
CA TYR A 46 -8.31 -6.10 -17.92
C TYR A 46 -8.18 -7.38 -18.76
N ILE A 47 -6.98 -7.64 -19.29
CA ILE A 47 -6.66 -8.82 -20.09
C ILE A 47 -5.68 -9.71 -19.31
N GLY A 48 -6.13 -10.88 -18.88
CA GLY A 48 -5.30 -11.80 -18.12
C GLY A 48 -4.14 -12.38 -18.94
N SER A 49 -3.15 -12.98 -18.27
CA SER A 49 -2.06 -13.69 -18.96
C SER A 49 -2.54 -14.90 -19.79
N ASP A 50 -3.79 -15.33 -19.56
CA ASP A 50 -4.53 -16.33 -20.34
C ASP A 50 -5.29 -15.73 -21.55
N ASN A 51 -5.05 -14.45 -21.87
CA ASN A 51 -5.67 -13.67 -22.95
C ASN A 51 -7.19 -13.41 -22.82
N GLY A 52 -7.81 -13.78 -21.70
CA GLY A 52 -9.23 -13.54 -21.47
C GLY A 52 -9.52 -12.21 -20.78
N THR A 53 -10.67 -11.60 -21.05
CA THR A 53 -11.12 -10.42 -20.30
C THR A 53 -11.60 -10.81 -18.90
N TYR A 54 -11.39 -9.94 -17.91
CA TYR A 54 -12.03 -10.09 -16.59
C TYR A 54 -13.36 -9.34 -16.52
N GLY A 55 -14.31 -9.87 -15.76
CA GLY A 55 -15.67 -9.37 -15.72
C GLY A 55 -16.54 -10.08 -14.70
N ASP A 56 -17.70 -9.49 -14.44
CA ASP A 56 -18.75 -10.06 -13.61
C ASP A 56 -19.21 -11.41 -14.18
N LYS A 57 -19.51 -12.39 -13.32
CA LYS A 57 -20.04 -13.69 -13.78
C LYS A 57 -21.55 -13.68 -13.95
N ARG A 58 -22.24 -12.84 -13.16
CA ARG A 58 -23.70 -12.73 -13.04
C ARG A 58 -24.08 -11.35 -12.50
N ASN A 59 -25.37 -11.06 -12.47
CA ASN A 59 -25.90 -9.88 -11.80
C ASN A 59 -25.85 -10.07 -10.27
N TYR A 60 -25.67 -8.98 -9.53
CA TYR A 60 -25.66 -9.01 -8.07
C TYR A 60 -25.95 -7.65 -7.46
N THR A 61 -26.38 -7.65 -6.21
CA THR A 61 -26.54 -6.44 -5.41
C THR A 61 -25.19 -5.99 -4.87
N PHE A 62 -24.88 -4.70 -4.97
CA PHE A 62 -23.72 -4.06 -4.34
C PHE A 62 -24.18 -2.89 -3.47
N ILE A 63 -23.35 -2.52 -2.50
CA ILE A 63 -23.55 -1.34 -1.65
C ILE A 63 -22.71 -0.14 -2.11
N TYR A 64 -23.23 1.06 -1.90
CA TYR A 64 -22.49 2.32 -2.05
C TYR A 64 -22.87 3.27 -0.91
N TYR A 65 -21.99 4.22 -0.62
CA TYR A 65 -22.17 5.19 0.46
C TYR A 65 -22.66 6.50 -0.15
N LYS A 66 -23.78 6.99 0.37
CA LYS A 66 -24.29 8.32 0.04
C LYS A 66 -23.47 9.40 0.73
N ALA A 67 -23.62 10.64 0.29
CA ALA A 67 -22.90 11.79 0.85
C ALA A 67 -23.21 12.04 2.35
N ASP A 68 -24.36 11.61 2.84
CA ASP A 68 -24.76 11.65 4.25
C ASP A 68 -24.20 10.48 5.08
N GLY A 69 -23.48 9.54 4.46
CA GLY A 69 -22.92 8.33 5.08
C GLY A 69 -23.87 7.13 5.09
N ASP A 70 -25.11 7.27 4.61
CA ASP A 70 -26.05 6.15 4.53
C ASP A 70 -25.62 5.14 3.47
N VAL A 71 -25.85 3.86 3.79
CA VAL A 71 -25.58 2.75 2.86
C VAL A 71 -26.81 2.49 2.00
N ALA A 72 -26.65 2.62 0.69
CA ALA A 72 -27.65 2.23 -0.30
C ALA A 72 -27.21 1.00 -1.10
N THR A 73 -28.17 0.38 -1.79
CA THR A 73 -27.96 -0.79 -2.63
C THR A 73 -28.35 -0.52 -4.06
N ALA A 74 -27.62 -1.09 -5.01
CA ALA A 74 -27.99 -1.12 -6.41
C ALA A 74 -27.65 -2.47 -7.04
N THR A 75 -28.17 -2.73 -8.24
CA THR A 75 -27.92 -3.97 -8.98
C THR A 75 -26.82 -3.75 -10.00
N ARG A 76 -25.75 -4.53 -9.88
CA ARG A 76 -24.75 -4.68 -10.93
C ARG A 76 -25.34 -5.57 -12.02
N VAL A 77 -25.40 -5.04 -13.24
CA VAL A 77 -25.62 -5.84 -14.45
C VAL A 77 -24.28 -6.37 -14.91
N LYS A 78 -24.24 -7.66 -15.27
CA LYS A 78 -23.04 -8.36 -15.73
C LYS A 78 -22.33 -7.58 -16.84
N SER A 79 -21.07 -7.23 -16.62
CA SER A 79 -20.23 -6.60 -17.64
C SER A 79 -18.76 -7.00 -17.51
N ASN A 80 -17.97 -6.70 -18.55
CA ASN A 80 -16.52 -6.75 -18.47
C ASN A 80 -16.00 -5.55 -17.65
N HIS A 81 -14.90 -5.74 -16.94
CA HIS A 81 -14.26 -4.67 -16.19
C HIS A 81 -13.21 -3.96 -17.02
N ALA A 82 -13.35 -2.64 -17.11
CA ALA A 82 -12.35 -1.75 -17.66
C ALA A 82 -11.35 -1.33 -16.58
N LYS A 83 -10.09 -1.18 -16.98
CA LYS A 83 -9.05 -0.49 -16.22
C LYS A 83 -9.39 0.99 -16.16
N LEU A 84 -9.45 1.51 -14.94
CA LEU A 84 -9.63 2.93 -14.70
C LEU A 84 -8.27 3.59 -14.62
N GLY A 85 -8.18 4.85 -15.05
CA GLY A 85 -6.98 5.64 -14.93
C GLY A 85 -7.30 7.11 -14.74
N VAL A 86 -6.30 7.86 -14.29
CA VAL A 86 -6.34 9.31 -14.15
C VAL A 86 -5.28 9.92 -15.06
N SER A 87 -5.58 11.08 -15.63
CA SER A 87 -4.69 11.80 -16.54
C SER A 87 -4.45 13.23 -16.06
N LYS A 88 -3.19 13.65 -16.08
CA LYS A 88 -2.73 15.00 -15.75
C LYS A 88 -1.54 15.34 -16.65
N ASN A 89 -1.55 16.52 -17.28
CA ASN A 89 -0.44 17.00 -18.13
C ASN A 89 0.04 15.99 -19.20
N GLY A 90 -0.89 15.26 -19.81
CA GLY A 90 -0.57 14.25 -20.84
C GLY A 90 -0.03 12.92 -20.29
N VAL A 91 0.17 12.79 -18.98
CA VAL A 91 0.54 11.55 -18.32
C VAL A 91 -0.71 10.85 -17.82
N THR A 92 -0.90 9.60 -18.24
CA THR A 92 -2.01 8.75 -17.79
C THR A 92 -1.49 7.63 -16.91
N GLN A 93 -2.15 7.40 -15.78
CA GLN A 93 -1.79 6.37 -14.82
C GLN A 93 -3.03 5.54 -14.46
N GLN A 94 -2.88 4.22 -14.35
CA GLN A 94 -3.95 3.36 -13.84
C GLN A 94 -4.27 3.69 -12.37
N ALA A 95 -5.55 3.62 -12.04
CA ALA A 95 -6.12 3.85 -10.72
C ALA A 95 -6.95 2.62 -10.29
N ILE A 96 -7.08 2.45 -8.98
CA ILE A 96 -7.96 1.43 -8.38
C ILE A 96 -9.22 2.11 -7.88
N CYS A 97 -10.38 1.58 -8.27
CA CYS A 97 -11.66 2.06 -7.81
C CYS A 97 -11.90 1.61 -6.36
N ILE A 98 -12.07 2.55 -5.43
CA ILE A 98 -12.29 2.23 -4.00
C ILE A 98 -13.76 2.08 -3.62
N GLU A 99 -14.67 2.23 -4.57
CA GLU A 99 -16.11 2.04 -4.37
C GLU A 99 -16.70 1.26 -5.55
N ALA A 100 -17.41 0.16 -5.29
CA ALA A 100 -17.97 -0.63 -6.37
C ALA A 100 -19.22 0.04 -6.97
N GLY A 101 -19.33 0.01 -8.30
CA GLY A 101 -20.56 0.33 -9.02
C GLY A 101 -20.94 1.82 -9.09
N VAL A 102 -20.12 2.72 -8.54
CA VAL A 102 -20.25 4.17 -8.79
C VAL A 102 -19.73 4.52 -10.19
N SER A 103 -20.39 5.48 -10.82
CA SER A 103 -20.05 5.92 -12.17
C SER A 103 -18.66 6.54 -12.23
N TYR A 104 -17.85 6.05 -13.16
CA TYR A 104 -16.57 6.64 -13.55
C TYR A 104 -16.61 6.81 -15.07
N SER A 105 -16.49 8.04 -15.56
CA SER A 105 -16.67 8.34 -16.99
C SER A 105 -15.54 9.21 -17.52
N THR A 106 -15.04 8.86 -18.70
CA THR A 106 -14.04 9.66 -19.43
C THR A 106 -14.55 11.09 -19.60
N GLY A 107 -13.71 12.07 -19.27
CA GLY A 107 -14.05 13.50 -19.32
C GLY A 107 -14.54 14.10 -17.99
N SER A 108 -14.81 13.26 -16.99
CA SER A 108 -15.03 13.75 -15.62
C SER A 108 -13.71 14.27 -15.01
N SER A 109 -13.81 15.34 -14.23
CA SER A 109 -12.69 15.89 -13.45
C SER A 109 -12.79 15.44 -11.99
N TYR A 110 -11.64 15.14 -11.39
CA TYR A 110 -11.51 14.75 -9.99
C TYR A 110 -10.45 15.61 -9.32
N VAL A 111 -10.67 15.91 -8.04
CA VAL A 111 -9.70 16.64 -7.21
C VAL A 111 -9.07 15.67 -6.22
N GLY A 112 -7.74 15.64 -6.17
CA GLY A 112 -6.99 14.83 -5.22
C GLY A 112 -7.36 15.18 -3.78
N LYS A 113 -7.66 14.17 -2.96
CA LYS A 113 -7.99 14.32 -1.54
C LYS A 113 -7.07 13.45 -0.68
N ALA A 114 -6.85 13.86 0.56
CA ALA A 114 -6.04 13.12 1.51
C ALA A 114 -6.74 11.82 1.97
N SER A 115 -6.01 10.87 2.54
CA SER A 115 -6.60 9.62 3.06
C SER A 115 -7.53 9.78 4.28
N SER A 116 -7.67 11.01 4.78
CA SER A 116 -8.61 11.44 5.81
C SER A 116 -9.88 12.09 5.24
N ASP A 117 -10.09 11.99 3.92
CA ASP A 117 -11.28 12.52 3.25
C ASP A 117 -12.57 11.87 3.74
N ASP A 118 -13.67 12.61 3.59
CA ASP A 118 -14.99 12.25 4.10
C ASP A 118 -15.44 10.86 3.65
N TYR A 119 -15.15 10.46 2.39
CA TYR A 119 -15.51 9.12 1.91
C TYR A 119 -14.85 8.01 2.75
N MET A 120 -13.56 8.14 3.06
CA MET A 120 -12.87 7.14 3.87
C MET A 120 -13.49 7.04 5.26
N LEU A 121 -14.02 8.15 5.81
CA LEU A 121 -14.69 8.17 7.10
C LEU A 121 -16.07 7.50 7.08
N MET A 122 -16.73 7.40 5.92
CA MET A 122 -18.01 6.68 5.76
C MET A 122 -17.86 5.15 5.86
N LEU A 123 -16.67 4.62 5.54
CA LEU A 123 -16.41 3.17 5.64
C LEU A 123 -16.29 2.74 7.11
N PRO A 124 -16.72 1.51 7.47
CA PRO A 124 -16.43 0.95 8.79
C PRO A 124 -14.93 0.94 9.10
N THR A 125 -14.53 1.14 10.37
CA THR A 125 -13.11 1.25 10.76
C THR A 125 -12.24 0.07 10.28
N LYS A 126 -12.77 -1.15 10.31
CA LYS A 126 -12.08 -2.33 9.77
C LYS A 126 -11.85 -2.20 8.27
N ALA A 127 -12.87 -1.78 7.51
CA ALA A 127 -12.78 -1.60 6.07
C ALA A 127 -11.80 -0.49 5.71
N GLN A 128 -11.79 0.63 6.43
CA GLN A 128 -10.79 1.71 6.25
C GLN A 128 -9.36 1.20 6.36
N ARG A 129 -9.07 0.46 7.44
CA ARG A 129 -7.75 -0.12 7.69
C ARG A 129 -7.39 -1.14 6.62
N ASP A 130 -8.26 -2.10 6.37
CA ASP A 130 -7.99 -3.20 5.44
C ASP A 130 -7.84 -2.68 4.00
N LEU A 131 -8.59 -1.65 3.62
CA LEU A 131 -8.48 -1.00 2.31
C LEU A 131 -7.09 -0.36 2.12
N LYS A 132 -6.60 0.37 3.13
CA LYS A 132 -5.24 0.93 3.11
C LYS A 132 -4.19 -0.18 2.98
N ILE A 133 -4.34 -1.27 3.74
CA ILE A 133 -3.43 -2.43 3.68
C ILE A 133 -3.49 -3.10 2.30
N ALA A 134 -4.67 -3.22 1.69
CA ALA A 134 -4.82 -3.79 0.34
C ALA A 134 -4.10 -2.95 -0.72
N LEU A 135 -4.26 -1.62 -0.68
CA LEU A 135 -3.65 -0.71 -1.66
C LEU A 135 -2.11 -0.65 -1.57
N ILE A 136 -1.53 -0.82 -0.38
CA ILE A 136 -0.05 -0.94 -0.24
C ILE A 136 0.47 -2.35 -0.56
N SER A 137 -0.36 -3.38 -0.41
CA SER A 137 0.02 -4.78 -0.65
C SER A 137 -0.10 -5.18 -2.13
N GLY A 138 -1.02 -4.53 -2.84
CA GLY A 138 -1.37 -4.80 -4.24
C GLY A 138 -0.74 -3.83 -5.23
N PHE A 139 -1.44 -3.63 -6.34
CA PHE A 139 -1.07 -2.75 -7.44
C PHE A 139 -1.13 -1.27 -7.01
N ASN A 140 -0.08 -0.54 -7.37
CA ASN A 140 0.02 0.91 -7.25
C ASN A 140 0.88 1.47 -8.40
N SER A 141 1.03 2.79 -8.46
CA SER A 141 1.72 3.50 -9.55
C SER A 141 3.18 3.09 -9.78
N GLN A 142 3.83 2.51 -8.77
CA GLN A 142 5.23 2.10 -8.84
C GLN A 142 5.40 0.68 -9.38
N VAL A 143 4.30 -0.09 -9.50
CA VAL A 143 4.35 -1.48 -9.97
C VAL A 143 4.25 -1.52 -11.49
N THR A 144 5.35 -1.84 -12.16
CA THR A 144 5.43 -1.93 -13.63
C THR A 144 5.36 -3.36 -14.15
N LYS A 145 5.46 -4.37 -13.28
CA LYS A 145 5.37 -5.80 -13.61
C LYS A 145 4.73 -6.57 -12.47
N SER A 146 4.01 -7.65 -12.78
CA SER A 146 3.52 -8.55 -11.74
C SER A 146 4.66 -9.22 -10.96
N PRO A 147 4.59 -9.25 -9.62
CA PRO A 147 5.54 -9.99 -8.79
C PRO A 147 5.25 -11.50 -8.73
N VAL A 148 4.16 -11.96 -9.34
CA VAL A 148 3.72 -13.36 -9.28
C VAL A 148 4.07 -14.09 -10.57
N ALA A 149 4.71 -15.25 -10.47
CA ALA A 149 5.14 -16.03 -11.63
C ALA A 149 3.95 -16.43 -12.53
N ASN A 150 4.15 -16.38 -13.84
CA ASN A 150 3.15 -16.73 -14.87
C ASN A 150 1.89 -15.86 -14.85
N THR A 151 2.02 -14.58 -14.45
CA THR A 151 0.94 -13.59 -14.46
C THR A 151 1.44 -12.27 -15.07
N ASN A 152 0.53 -11.41 -15.51
CA ASN A 152 0.84 -10.10 -16.06
C ASN A 152 0.36 -8.96 -15.12
N LEU A 153 0.61 -7.71 -15.52
CA LEU A 153 0.23 -6.55 -14.70
C LEU A 153 -1.29 -6.40 -14.54
N ASP A 154 -2.07 -6.79 -15.55
CA ASP A 154 -3.53 -6.78 -15.53
C ASP A 154 -4.06 -7.82 -14.52
N ASP A 155 -3.45 -9.00 -14.40
CA ASP A 155 -3.79 -10.00 -13.38
C ASP A 155 -3.57 -9.45 -11.96
N PHE A 156 -2.44 -8.78 -11.74
CA PHE A 156 -2.08 -8.22 -10.44
C PHE A 156 -2.97 -7.03 -10.05
N SER A 157 -3.23 -6.13 -11.01
CA SER A 157 -4.10 -4.98 -10.79
C SER A 157 -5.57 -5.37 -10.65
N PHE A 158 -6.05 -6.35 -11.43
CA PHE A 158 -7.41 -6.89 -11.27
C PHE A 158 -7.60 -7.59 -9.94
N ALA A 159 -6.65 -8.41 -9.50
CA ALA A 159 -6.69 -9.03 -8.17
C ALA A 159 -6.76 -7.99 -7.04
N THR A 160 -6.01 -6.88 -7.18
CA THR A 160 -6.06 -5.76 -6.23
C THR A 160 -7.44 -5.11 -6.22
N GLN A 161 -8.01 -4.86 -7.41
CA GLN A 161 -9.35 -4.28 -7.56
C GLN A 161 -10.44 -5.15 -6.89
N ILE A 162 -10.36 -6.47 -7.07
CA ILE A 162 -11.27 -7.44 -6.45
C ILE A 162 -11.19 -7.38 -4.91
N ILE A 163 -9.99 -7.41 -4.34
CA ILE A 163 -9.80 -7.33 -2.88
C ILE A 163 -10.35 -6.02 -2.32
N VAL A 164 -10.07 -4.90 -3.01
CA VAL A 164 -10.58 -3.57 -2.63
C VAL A 164 -12.11 -3.55 -2.59
N TRP A 165 -12.78 -4.07 -3.62
CA TRP A 165 -14.23 -4.15 -3.63
C TRP A 165 -14.78 -5.10 -2.57
N GLU A 166 -14.17 -6.27 -2.36
CA GLU A 166 -14.61 -7.18 -1.28
C GLU A 166 -14.53 -6.52 0.10
N ILE A 167 -13.53 -5.67 0.35
CA ILE A 167 -13.40 -4.91 1.59
C ILE A 167 -14.46 -3.81 1.67
N GLN A 168 -14.62 -3.01 0.62
CA GLN A 168 -15.60 -1.90 0.60
C GLN A 168 -17.04 -2.42 0.72
N GLN A 169 -17.33 -3.57 0.12
CA GLN A 169 -18.62 -4.27 0.19
C GLN A 169 -18.85 -5.00 1.52
N GLN A 170 -17.87 -4.96 2.43
CA GLN A 170 -17.90 -5.61 3.75
C GLN A 170 -18.02 -7.14 3.68
N LEU A 171 -17.44 -7.76 2.66
CA LEU A 171 -17.47 -9.22 2.47
C LEU A 171 -16.30 -9.92 3.17
N ARG A 172 -15.15 -9.25 3.33
CA ARG A 172 -13.94 -9.86 3.90
C ARG A 172 -13.93 -9.91 5.43
N THR A 173 -13.93 -11.12 5.97
CA THR A 173 -13.85 -11.36 7.42
C THR A 173 -12.41 -11.51 7.91
N GLY A 174 -11.46 -11.81 7.02
CA GLY A 174 -10.05 -12.07 7.33
C GLY A 174 -9.17 -11.93 6.09
N TYR A 175 -7.98 -12.54 6.11
CA TYR A 175 -7.01 -12.46 5.00
C TYR A 175 -6.74 -13.78 4.29
N ASN A 176 -7.39 -14.88 4.64
CA ASN A 176 -7.31 -16.11 3.86
C ASN A 176 -8.30 -16.07 2.68
N LYS A 177 -8.06 -16.87 1.64
CA LYS A 177 -8.90 -16.90 0.42
C LYS A 177 -10.39 -17.13 0.70
N GLY A 178 -10.70 -17.99 1.67
CA GLY A 178 -12.06 -18.34 2.05
C GLY A 178 -12.71 -17.41 3.08
N ASP A 179 -12.02 -16.37 3.55
CA ASP A 179 -12.53 -15.46 4.59
C ASP A 179 -13.51 -14.44 3.99
N LEU A 180 -14.62 -14.94 3.45
CA LEU A 180 -15.66 -14.21 2.75
C LEU A 180 -17.03 -14.56 3.33
N LYS A 181 -17.88 -13.54 3.53
CA LYS A 181 -19.26 -13.69 4.00
C LYS A 181 -20.16 -12.72 3.25
N ALA A 182 -21.40 -13.12 2.99
CA ALA A 182 -22.40 -12.21 2.43
C ALA A 182 -22.64 -11.06 3.41
N ASN A 183 -22.77 -9.84 2.90
CA ASN A 183 -23.12 -8.70 3.74
C ASN A 183 -24.62 -8.70 4.07
N LYS A 184 -25.03 -7.84 5.01
CA LYS A 184 -26.45 -7.75 5.45
C LYS A 184 -27.39 -7.16 4.39
N TRP A 185 -26.86 -6.58 3.32
CA TRP A 185 -27.62 -5.92 2.25
C TRP A 185 -27.85 -6.81 1.03
N GLY A 186 -27.42 -8.08 1.08
CA GLY A 186 -27.70 -9.07 0.04
C GLY A 186 -26.60 -9.24 -1.01
N THR A 187 -25.42 -8.61 -0.85
CA THR A 187 -24.27 -8.88 -1.71
C THR A 187 -23.73 -10.28 -1.41
N PRO A 188 -23.66 -11.20 -2.40
CA PRO A 188 -23.17 -12.55 -2.18
C PRO A 188 -21.69 -12.60 -1.82
N ALA A 189 -21.31 -13.53 -0.95
CA ALA A 189 -19.96 -13.64 -0.37
C ALA A 189 -18.84 -13.71 -1.42
N THR A 190 -19.03 -14.50 -2.48
CA THR A 190 -17.98 -14.85 -3.44
C THR A 190 -18.08 -14.10 -4.76
N VAL A 191 -18.96 -13.10 -4.87
CA VAL A 191 -19.34 -12.53 -6.17
C VAL A 191 -18.19 -11.82 -6.90
N TYR A 192 -17.20 -11.35 -6.17
CA TYR A 192 -15.97 -10.78 -6.71
C TYR A 192 -14.90 -11.86 -6.92
N TYR A 193 -14.64 -12.70 -5.93
CA TYR A 193 -13.71 -13.83 -6.06
C TYR A 193 -14.02 -14.76 -7.26
N GLU A 194 -15.28 -15.05 -7.56
CA GLU A 194 -15.67 -15.89 -8.69
C GLU A 194 -15.26 -15.32 -10.07
N GLN A 195 -14.94 -14.02 -10.13
CA GLN A 195 -14.50 -13.36 -11.36
C GLN A 195 -13.07 -13.75 -11.77
N LEU A 196 -12.23 -14.10 -10.78
CA LEU A 196 -10.83 -14.49 -10.99
C LEU A 196 -10.54 -15.97 -10.68
N LYS A 197 -11.51 -16.70 -10.12
CA LYS A 197 -11.36 -18.12 -9.76
C LYS A 197 -10.94 -18.97 -10.97
N GLY A 198 -9.90 -19.77 -10.79
CA GLY A 198 -9.32 -20.65 -11.80
C GLY A 198 -8.49 -19.93 -12.86
N ARG A 199 -8.23 -18.63 -12.71
CA ARG A 199 -7.49 -17.80 -13.67
C ARG A 199 -6.19 -17.24 -13.08
N PRO A 200 -5.26 -16.73 -13.91
CA PRO A 200 -3.96 -16.25 -13.42
C PRO A 200 -4.06 -15.20 -12.30
N ALA A 201 -5.06 -14.31 -12.33
CA ALA A 201 -5.31 -13.34 -11.26
C ALA A 201 -5.61 -13.97 -9.89
N GLU A 202 -6.05 -15.24 -9.79
CA GLU A 202 -6.21 -15.92 -8.49
C GLU A 202 -4.88 -16.07 -7.76
N LYS A 203 -3.78 -16.30 -8.49
CA LYS A 203 -2.44 -16.37 -7.89
C LYS A 203 -2.03 -15.02 -7.32
N CYS A 204 -2.33 -13.94 -8.04
CA CYS A 204 -2.12 -12.57 -7.58
C CYS A 204 -2.98 -12.25 -6.35
N TYR A 205 -4.24 -12.69 -6.35
CA TYR A 205 -5.16 -12.53 -5.22
C TYR A 205 -4.57 -13.15 -3.95
N GLU A 206 -4.19 -14.44 -3.99
CA GLU A 206 -3.55 -15.11 -2.85
C GLU A 206 -2.25 -14.44 -2.41
N TYR A 207 -1.42 -13.99 -3.35
CA TYR A 207 -0.18 -13.28 -3.04
C TYR A 207 -0.44 -11.97 -2.27
N ILE A 208 -1.40 -11.16 -2.74
CA ILE A 208 -1.78 -9.90 -2.08
C ILE A 208 -2.35 -10.18 -0.69
N LEU A 209 -3.21 -11.19 -0.57
CA LEU A 209 -3.78 -11.63 0.70
C LEU A 209 -2.71 -12.02 1.73
N ASN A 210 -1.69 -12.76 1.31
CA ASN A 210 -0.56 -13.11 2.18
C ASN A 210 0.24 -11.88 2.60
N LYS A 211 0.44 -10.91 1.69
CA LYS A 211 1.05 -9.62 2.06
C LYS A 211 0.21 -8.84 3.06
N MET A 212 -1.11 -8.76 2.86
CA MET A 212 -2.01 -8.10 3.80
C MET A 212 -1.94 -8.75 5.18
N LYS A 213 -1.92 -10.09 5.23
CA LYS A 213 -1.75 -10.86 6.46
C LYS A 213 -0.45 -10.50 7.16
N ALA A 214 0.67 -10.48 6.44
CA ALA A 214 1.96 -10.09 6.99
C ALA A 214 1.97 -8.63 7.52
N TYR A 215 1.41 -7.68 6.77
CA TYR A 215 1.29 -6.28 7.18
C TYR A 215 0.42 -6.08 8.42
N SER A 216 -0.55 -6.97 8.66
CA SER A 216 -1.46 -6.89 9.81
C SER A 216 -0.87 -7.43 11.11
N ILE A 217 0.30 -8.06 11.08
CA ILE A 217 0.95 -8.59 12.27
C ILE A 217 1.44 -7.43 13.13
N VAL A 218 0.84 -7.30 14.31
CA VAL A 218 1.27 -6.36 15.35
C VAL A 218 2.41 -7.03 16.13
N PRO A 219 3.63 -6.45 16.17
CA PRO A 219 4.74 -7.02 16.94
C PRO A 219 4.36 -7.22 18.41
N SER A 220 4.86 -8.29 19.03
CA SER A 220 4.45 -8.70 20.39
C SER A 220 4.78 -7.69 21.50
N PHE A 221 5.75 -6.80 21.26
CA PHE A 221 6.09 -5.69 22.15
C PHE A 221 5.21 -4.45 21.97
N THR A 222 4.29 -4.48 21.00
CA THR A 222 3.34 -3.40 20.75
C THR A 222 1.92 -3.86 21.07
N VAL A 223 1.04 -2.90 21.35
CA VAL A 223 -0.38 -3.16 21.57
C VAL A 223 -1.21 -2.13 20.84
N THR A 224 -2.45 -2.51 20.55
CA THR A 224 -3.41 -1.64 19.85
C THR A 224 -4.02 -0.56 20.76
N ASN A 225 -3.81 -0.63 22.07
CA ASN A 225 -4.35 0.32 23.04
C ASN A 225 -3.27 0.74 24.04
N LYS A 226 -3.01 2.05 24.16
CA LYS A 226 -2.04 2.62 25.10
C LYS A 226 -2.23 2.13 26.54
N ALA A 227 -3.47 1.95 26.99
CA ALA A 227 -3.77 1.47 28.34
C ALA A 227 -3.37 0.00 28.57
N LYS A 228 -3.18 -0.77 27.50
CA LYS A 228 -2.74 -2.18 27.54
C LYS A 228 -1.25 -2.33 27.22
N ALA A 229 -0.52 -1.22 27.08
CA ALA A 229 0.88 -1.26 26.66
C ALA A 229 1.73 -1.98 27.71
N PRO A 230 2.57 -2.95 27.29
CA PRO A 230 3.49 -3.59 28.22
C PRO A 230 4.37 -2.51 28.82
N THR A 231 4.27 -2.31 30.12
CA THR A 231 5.17 -1.41 30.84
C THR A 231 6.41 -2.22 31.17
N HIS A 232 7.49 -1.99 30.43
CA HIS A 232 8.77 -2.61 30.73
C HIS A 232 9.48 -1.79 31.80
N THR A 233 9.49 -2.28 33.03
CA THR A 233 10.30 -1.70 34.10
C THR A 233 11.73 -2.16 33.90
N MET A 234 12.64 -1.22 33.58
CA MET A 234 14.07 -1.51 33.60
C MET A 234 14.52 -1.67 35.05
N ASP A 235 14.79 -2.91 35.46
CA ASP A 235 15.25 -3.18 36.82
C ASP A 235 16.75 -2.86 36.92
N ILE A 236 17.06 -1.60 37.22
CA ILE A 236 18.43 -1.06 37.34
C ILE A 236 19.26 -1.89 38.34
N ILE A 237 18.61 -2.55 39.30
CA ILE A 237 19.25 -3.37 40.34
C ILE A 237 19.88 -4.65 39.75
N LEU A 238 19.25 -5.29 38.77
CA LEU A 238 19.80 -6.47 38.10
C LEU A 238 21.03 -6.13 37.26
N GLN A 239 20.99 -5.00 36.54
CA GLN A 239 22.13 -4.48 35.77
C GLN A 239 23.33 -4.17 36.68
N ARG A 240 23.08 -3.50 37.83
CA ARG A 240 24.11 -3.17 38.83
C ARG A 240 24.67 -4.41 39.53
N ARG A 241 23.85 -5.42 39.84
CA ARG A 241 24.33 -6.69 40.40
C ARG A 241 25.25 -7.42 39.43
N SER A 242 24.90 -7.48 38.15
CA SER A 242 25.74 -8.10 37.12
C SER A 242 27.08 -7.39 36.95
N THR A 243 27.09 -6.05 36.90
CA THR A 243 28.33 -5.26 36.81
C THR A 243 29.20 -5.36 38.07
N VAL A 244 28.60 -5.34 39.27
CA VAL A 244 29.34 -5.52 40.53
C VAL A 244 29.93 -6.94 40.63
N LEU A 245 29.19 -7.97 40.19
CA LEU A 245 29.69 -9.35 40.16
C LEU A 245 30.85 -9.51 39.16
N HIS A 246 30.76 -8.90 37.99
CA HIS A 246 31.83 -8.86 37.00
C HIS A 246 33.08 -8.16 37.54
N CYS A 247 32.90 -7.00 38.18
CA CYS A 247 33.99 -6.22 38.76
C CYS A 247 34.69 -7.00 39.88
N ARG A 248 33.93 -7.65 40.78
CA ARG A 248 34.49 -8.52 41.83
C ARG A 248 35.28 -9.71 41.28
N THR A 249 34.82 -10.30 40.19
CA THR A 249 35.52 -11.42 39.53
C THR A 249 36.84 -10.96 38.93
N ILE A 250 36.86 -9.80 38.26
CA ILE A 250 38.07 -9.20 37.70
C ILE A 250 39.06 -8.81 38.81
N THR A 251 38.61 -8.17 39.90
CA THR A 251 39.49 -7.81 41.03
C THR A 251 40.12 -9.06 41.67
N ARG A 252 39.35 -10.15 41.83
CA ARG A 252 39.89 -11.42 42.36
C ARG A 252 40.90 -12.08 41.41
N ALA A 253 40.67 -12.01 40.11
CA ALA A 253 41.61 -12.52 39.10
C ALA A 253 42.92 -11.73 39.12
N ILE A 254 42.86 -10.40 39.17
CA ILE A 254 44.04 -9.53 39.27
C ILE A 254 44.80 -9.79 40.59
N CYS A 255 44.11 -9.89 41.74
CA CYS A 255 44.76 -10.20 43.02
C CYS A 255 45.48 -11.56 43.03
N ARG A 256 44.89 -12.59 42.42
CA ARG A 256 45.55 -13.90 42.27
C ARG A 256 46.79 -13.83 41.38
N GLN A 257 46.71 -13.05 40.30
CA GLN A 257 47.81 -12.92 39.36
C GLN A 257 49.00 -12.15 39.99
N VAL A 258 48.72 -11.12 40.81
CA VAL A 258 49.76 -10.40 41.59
C VAL A 258 50.39 -11.29 42.67
N HIS A 259 49.62 -12.16 43.35
CA HIS A 259 50.20 -13.11 44.31
C HIS A 259 51.05 -14.20 43.65
N SER A 260 50.80 -14.52 42.38
CA SER A 260 51.61 -15.50 41.64
C SER A 260 52.90 -14.94 41.04
N THR A 261 53.04 -13.60 40.93
CA THR A 261 54.21 -12.94 40.34
C THR A 261 55.20 -12.38 41.36
N PHE A 262 54.84 -12.30 42.64
CA PHE A 262 55.75 -11.95 43.74
C PHE A 262 55.89 -13.15 44.70
N PRO A 263 56.92 -14.01 44.55
CA PRO A 263 57.24 -14.97 45.60
C PRO A 263 57.67 -14.19 46.84
N VAL A 264 56.96 -14.40 47.95
CA VAL A 264 57.35 -13.92 49.27
C VAL A 264 58.66 -14.64 49.63
N SER A 265 59.80 -13.97 49.44
CA SER A 265 61.03 -14.35 50.13
C SER A 265 60.85 -14.06 51.63
N GLN A 266 61.21 -15.02 52.48
CA GLN A 266 61.38 -14.78 53.91
C GLN A 266 62.37 -13.65 54.17
#